data_AF-A0A7C4G5U9-F1
#
_entry.id   AF-A0A7C4G5U9-F1
#
_cell.length_a   1.000
_cell.length_b   1.000
_cell.length_c   1.000
_cell.angle_alpha   90.00
_cell.angle_beta   90.00
_cell.angle_gamma   90.00
#
_symmetry.space_group_name_H-M   'P 1'
#
loop_
_entity.id
_entity.type
_entity.pdbx_description
1 polymer ?
#
loop_
_entity_poly.entity_id
_entity_poly.type
_entity_poly.pdbx_seq_one_letter_code
_entity_poly.pdbx_strand_id
1 'polypeptide(L)'
;MSKALFLMGFILFLLLLASLITFNIGPESKHRQRGSYRIFPRDVAHCFGWAGFLVFAISAFYSALKRGFPKSIRTWLLVHCIAGTLSIVFVAFHIINKIQIPRPGYFISFFAFLLMTVIVISGILGRYVKIKFIKDYWRTLHIPLTILFYFSLAFHILEKMNLLW
;
A
#
# COMPACT_ATOMS: atom_id res chain seq x y z
N MET A 1 -21.36 7.33 15.26
CA MET A 1 -20.15 7.98 14.70
C MET A 1 -20.38 8.27 13.22
N SER A 2 -20.08 9.49 12.75
CA SER A 2 -20.25 9.79 11.32
C SER A 2 -19.23 9.01 10.50
N LYS A 3 -19.60 8.59 9.28
CA LYS A 3 -18.71 7.89 8.35
C LYS A 3 -17.43 8.68 8.06
N ALA A 4 -17.53 10.01 8.03
CA ALA A 4 -16.40 10.91 7.87
C ALA A 4 -15.46 10.87 9.10
N LEU A 5 -15.99 10.95 10.32
CA LEU A 5 -15.18 10.85 11.55
C LEU A 5 -14.45 9.51 11.63
N PHE A 6 -15.12 8.42 11.25
CA PHE A 6 -14.50 7.11 11.16
C PHE A 6 -13.32 7.09 10.16
N LEU A 7 -13.54 7.59 8.95
CA LEU A 7 -12.50 7.65 7.92
C LEU A 7 -11.31 8.51 8.37
N MET A 8 -11.57 9.70 8.95
CA MET A 8 -10.52 10.59 9.45
C MET A 8 -9.74 9.95 10.59
N GLY A 9 -10.42 9.35 11.57
CA GLY A 9 -9.78 8.62 12.66
C GLY A 9 -8.94 7.45 12.15
N PHE A 10 -9.41 6.76 11.12
CA PHE A 10 -8.68 5.65 10.51
C PHE A 10 -7.45 6.12 9.71
N ILE A 11 -7.54 7.22 8.95
CA ILE A 11 -6.38 7.82 8.28
C ILE A 11 -5.35 8.30 9.30
N LEU A 12 -5.80 8.95 10.37
CA LEU A 12 -4.92 9.39 11.46
C LEU A 12 -4.21 8.19 12.11
N PHE A 13 -4.94 7.09 12.35
CA PHE A 13 -4.34 5.86 12.84
C PHE A 13 -3.24 5.33 11.90
N LEU A 14 -3.46 5.32 10.58
CA LEU A 14 -2.43 4.90 9.63
C LEU A 14 -1.21 5.83 9.59
N LEU A 15 -1.43 7.14 9.70
CA LEU A 15 -0.35 8.14 9.79
C LEU A 15 0.48 7.95 11.06
N LEU A 16 -0.18 7.74 12.20
CA LEU A 16 0.48 7.47 13.47
C LEU A 16 1.23 6.15 13.43
N LEU A 17 0.65 5.11 12.83
CA LEU A 17 1.31 3.81 12.68
C LEU A 17 2.56 3.92 11.79
N ALA A 18 2.47 4.60 10.65
CA ALA A 18 3.63 4.86 9.79
C ALA A 18 4.71 5.68 10.52
N SER A 19 4.29 6.68 11.30
CA SER A 19 5.18 7.51 12.11
C SER A 19 5.89 6.68 13.18
N LEU A 20 5.14 5.86 13.90
CA LEU A 20 5.68 4.96 14.92
C LEU A 20 6.71 4.01 14.32
N ILE A 21 6.45 3.44 13.15
CA ILE A 21 7.41 2.54 12.49
C ILE A 21 8.71 3.29 12.10
N THR A 22 8.60 4.54 11.63
CA THR A 22 9.73 5.23 10.97
C THR A 22 10.51 6.20 11.87
N PHE A 23 9.89 6.70 12.94
CA PHE A 23 10.50 7.65 13.88
C PHE A 23 10.83 7.03 15.25
N ASN A 24 10.36 5.82 15.55
CA ASN A 24 10.71 5.10 16.78
C ASN A 24 12.10 4.44 16.69
N ILE A 25 13.13 5.27 16.59
CA ILE A 25 14.53 4.87 16.40
C ILE A 25 15.25 4.96 17.75
N GLY A 26 15.26 3.85 18.49
CA GLY A 26 16.05 3.72 19.72
C GLY A 26 17.57 3.66 19.44
N PRO A 27 18.43 3.89 20.45
CA PRO A 27 19.90 3.88 20.30
C PRO A 27 20.46 2.57 19.69
N GLU A 28 19.83 1.44 20.01
CA GLU A 28 20.08 0.10 19.43
C GLU A 28 20.02 0.07 17.89
N SER A 29 19.03 0.77 17.31
CA SER A 29 18.82 0.79 15.86
C SER A 29 19.87 1.63 15.12
N LYS A 30 20.45 2.64 15.78
CA LYS A 30 21.62 3.37 15.25
C LYS A 30 22.86 2.48 15.17
N HIS A 31 22.98 1.48 16.04
CA HIS A 31 24.10 0.53 16.00
C HIS A 31 23.93 -0.49 14.86
N ARG A 32 22.73 -1.04 14.67
CA ARG A 32 22.39 -1.89 13.51
C ARG A 32 22.57 -1.19 12.15
N GLN A 33 22.39 0.13 12.09
CA GLN A 33 22.59 0.91 10.86
C GLN A 33 24.03 0.86 10.31
N ARG A 34 25.02 0.44 11.11
CA ARG A 34 26.42 0.27 10.67
C ARG A 34 26.69 -1.12 10.07
N GLY A 35 25.82 -2.11 10.31
CA GLY A 35 25.96 -3.46 9.77
C GLY A 35 25.36 -3.58 8.36
N SER A 36 26.14 -4.02 7.39
CA SER A 36 25.74 -4.15 5.97
C SER A 36 24.80 -5.34 5.68
N TYR A 37 23.98 -5.78 6.63
CA TYR A 37 23.06 -6.90 6.39
C TYR A 37 21.83 -6.41 5.61
N ARG A 38 21.66 -6.95 4.40
CA ARG A 38 20.45 -6.82 3.57
C ARG A 38 19.99 -8.22 3.20
N ILE A 39 18.69 -8.49 3.29
CA ILE A 39 18.10 -9.75 2.82
C ILE A 39 18.27 -9.86 1.30
N PHE A 40 18.04 -8.75 0.58
CA PHE A 40 18.23 -8.67 -0.87
C PHE A 40 19.19 -7.55 -1.26
N PRO A 41 19.96 -7.71 -2.36
CA PRO A 41 20.62 -6.59 -3.01
C PRO A 41 19.63 -5.46 -3.35
N ARG A 42 20.11 -4.21 -3.37
CA ARG A 42 19.25 -3.02 -3.60
C ARG A 42 18.48 -3.13 -4.90
N ASP A 43 19.14 -3.54 -5.97
CA ASP A 43 18.55 -3.59 -7.31
C ASP A 43 17.48 -4.69 -7.40
N VAL A 44 17.73 -5.85 -6.79
CA VAL A 44 16.74 -6.93 -6.68
C VAL A 44 15.49 -6.48 -5.91
N ALA A 45 15.67 -5.80 -4.78
CA ALA A 45 14.56 -5.24 -4.00
C ALA A 45 13.78 -4.19 -4.82
N HIS A 46 14.45 -3.37 -5.63
CA HIS A 46 13.79 -2.42 -6.53
C HIS A 46 13.05 -3.10 -7.68
N CYS A 47 13.57 -4.19 -8.25
CA CYS A 47 12.87 -4.99 -9.25
C CYS A 47 11.54 -5.52 -8.71
N PHE A 48 11.49 -5.99 -7.46
CA PHE A 48 10.23 -6.36 -6.81
C PHE A 48 9.27 -5.17 -6.70
N GLY A 49 9.78 -3.97 -6.39
CA GLY A 49 8.97 -2.76 -6.34
C GLY A 49 8.31 -2.43 -7.69
N TRP A 50 9.10 -2.48 -8.77
CA TRP A 50 8.59 -2.26 -10.13
C TRP A 50 7.63 -3.36 -10.60
N ALA A 51 7.93 -4.63 -10.31
CA ALA A 51 7.03 -5.73 -10.62
C ALA A 51 5.68 -5.58 -9.91
N GLY A 52 5.70 -5.26 -8.61
CA GLY A 52 4.49 -4.98 -7.83
C GLY A 52 3.70 -3.79 -8.37
N PHE A 53 4.39 -2.69 -8.72
CA PHE A 53 3.77 -1.53 -9.34
C PHE A 53 3.11 -1.87 -10.68
N LEU A 54 3.78 -2.65 -11.54
CA LEU A 54 3.29 -2.99 -12.87
C LEU A 54 2.06 -3.91 -12.79
N VAL A 55 2.09 -4.93 -11.93
CA VAL A 55 0.91 -5.78 -11.68
C VAL A 55 -0.27 -4.95 -11.17
N PHE A 56 -0.01 -4.02 -10.24
CA PHE A 56 -1.03 -3.12 -9.72
C PHE A 56 -1.58 -2.17 -10.79
N ALA A 57 -0.72 -1.56 -11.60
CA ALA A 57 -1.09 -0.64 -12.67
C ALA A 57 -1.93 -1.34 -13.74
N ILE A 58 -1.55 -2.55 -14.15
CA ILE A 58 -2.35 -3.38 -15.07
C ILE A 58 -3.73 -3.68 -14.47
N SER A 59 -3.80 -4.05 -13.19
CA SER A 59 -5.07 -4.30 -12.50
C SER A 59 -5.97 -3.07 -12.45
N ALA A 60 -5.40 -1.90 -12.11
CA ALA A 60 -6.10 -0.63 -12.07
C ALA A 60 -6.59 -0.20 -13.46
N PHE A 61 -5.73 -0.30 -14.47
CA PHE A 61 -6.05 0.02 -15.86
C PHE A 61 -7.13 -0.91 -16.42
N TYR A 62 -7.00 -2.22 -16.21
CA TYR A 62 -8.02 -3.20 -16.56
C TYR A 62 -9.37 -2.87 -15.90
N SER A 63 -9.33 -2.42 -14.64
CA SER A 63 -10.54 -2.00 -13.91
C SER A 63 -11.17 -0.73 -14.46
N ALA A 64 -10.37 0.23 -14.93
CA ALA A 64 -10.85 1.43 -15.61
C ALA A 64 -11.49 1.08 -16.96
N LEU A 65 -10.83 0.27 -17.78
CA LEU A 65 -11.35 -0.17 -19.08
C LEU A 65 -12.65 -0.97 -18.95
N LYS A 66 -12.77 -1.82 -17.93
CA LYS A 66 -13.98 -2.63 -17.71
C LYS A 66 -15.20 -1.84 -17.27
N ARG A 67 -15.06 -0.59 -16.81
CA ARG A 67 -16.20 0.31 -16.61
C ARG A 67 -16.85 0.70 -17.94
N GLY A 68 -16.09 0.71 -19.05
CA GLY A 68 -16.60 0.99 -20.40
C GLY A 68 -17.15 -0.23 -21.13
N PHE A 69 -16.66 -1.44 -20.84
CA PHE A 69 -17.04 -2.68 -21.57
C PHE A 69 -17.27 -3.89 -20.63
N PRO A 70 -18.40 -3.92 -19.89
CA PRO A 70 -18.69 -4.98 -18.93
C PRO A 70 -19.01 -6.30 -19.63
N LYS A 71 -18.10 -7.29 -19.54
CA LYS A 71 -18.41 -8.69 -19.95
C LYS A 71 -18.80 -9.55 -18.75
N SER A 72 -18.08 -9.49 -17.63
CA SER A 72 -18.43 -10.19 -16.40
C SER A 72 -17.82 -9.53 -15.14
N ILE A 73 -18.70 -9.05 -14.25
CA ILE A 73 -18.28 -8.41 -12.98
C ILE A 73 -17.53 -9.40 -12.06
N ARG A 74 -17.90 -10.68 -12.09
CA ARG A 74 -17.27 -11.72 -11.25
C ARG A 74 -15.82 -11.97 -11.63
N THR A 75 -15.53 -12.11 -12.93
CA THR A 75 -14.16 -12.30 -13.42
C THR A 75 -13.32 -11.07 -13.18
N TRP A 76 -13.88 -9.88 -13.42
CA TRP A 76 -13.20 -8.61 -13.13
C TRP A 76 -12.77 -8.50 -11.66
N LEU A 77 -13.69 -8.74 -10.72
CA LEU A 77 -13.37 -8.72 -9.29
C LEU A 77 -12.32 -9.78 -8.93
N LEU A 78 -12.34 -10.97 -9.55
CA LEU A 78 -11.35 -12.03 -9.32
C LEU A 78 -9.95 -11.58 -9.71
N VAL A 79 -9.80 -11.10 -10.94
CA VAL A 79 -8.52 -10.58 -11.45
C VAL A 79 -8.03 -9.42 -10.59
N HIS A 80 -8.92 -8.48 -10.25
CA HIS A 80 -8.58 -7.32 -9.41
C HIS A 80 -8.03 -7.73 -8.04
N CYS A 81 -8.72 -8.65 -7.34
CA CYS A 81 -8.28 -9.15 -6.04
C CYS A 81 -6.95 -9.92 -6.14
N ILE A 82 -6.81 -10.84 -7.10
CA ILE A 82 -5.58 -11.64 -7.27
C ILE A 82 -4.39 -10.73 -7.57
N ALA A 83 -4.54 -9.81 -8.53
CA ALA A 83 -3.48 -8.88 -8.89
C ALA A 83 -3.13 -7.95 -7.72
N GLY A 84 -4.12 -7.48 -6.96
CA GLY A 84 -3.88 -6.69 -5.74
C GLY A 84 -3.06 -7.46 -4.70
N THR A 85 -3.43 -8.71 -4.41
CA THR A 85 -2.68 -9.60 -3.50
C THR A 85 -1.26 -9.88 -3.99
N LEU A 86 -1.09 -10.16 -5.28
CA LEU A 86 0.24 -10.41 -5.84
C LEU A 86 1.12 -9.14 -5.77
N SER A 87 0.52 -7.98 -6.03
CA SER A 87 1.23 -6.70 -5.94
C SER A 87 1.75 -6.42 -4.53
N ILE A 88 0.93 -6.65 -3.49
CA ILE A 88 1.39 -6.45 -2.11
C ILE A 88 2.50 -7.43 -1.71
N VAL A 89 2.47 -8.67 -2.18
CA VAL A 89 3.56 -9.63 -1.95
C VAL A 89 4.88 -9.11 -2.52
N PHE A 90 4.88 -8.60 -3.76
CA PHE A 90 6.09 -8.02 -4.35
C PHE A 90 6.54 -6.75 -3.63
N VAL A 91 5.62 -5.85 -3.26
CA VAL A 91 5.98 -4.64 -2.51
C VAL A 91 6.50 -4.99 -1.11
N ALA A 92 6.00 -6.05 -0.47
CA ALA A 92 6.54 -6.52 0.81
C ALA A 92 8.02 -6.93 0.68
N PHE A 93 8.38 -7.66 -0.39
CA PHE A 93 9.79 -7.95 -0.68
C PHE A 93 10.61 -6.69 -0.99
N HIS A 94 10.03 -5.69 -1.68
CA HIS A 94 10.70 -4.41 -1.91
C HIS A 94 11.07 -3.69 -0.61
N ILE A 95 10.18 -3.69 0.38
CA ILE A 95 10.39 -2.95 1.64
C ILE A 95 11.05 -3.76 2.75
N ILE A 96 11.29 -5.07 2.57
CA ILE A 96 11.77 -5.95 3.65
C ILE A 96 13.09 -5.48 4.27
N ASN A 97 14.01 -5.00 3.44
CA ASN A 97 15.28 -4.41 3.89
C ASN A 97 15.06 -3.09 4.66
N LYS A 98 14.03 -2.32 4.33
CA LYS A 98 13.68 -1.06 5.01
C LYS A 98 13.01 -1.31 6.37
N ILE A 99 12.30 -2.44 6.53
CA ILE A 99 11.72 -2.87 7.81
C ILE A 99 12.81 -3.20 8.83
N GLN A 100 13.92 -3.80 8.39
CA GLN A 100 15.03 -4.14 9.29
C GLN A 100 15.74 -2.90 9.85
N ILE A 101 15.76 -1.82 9.07
CA ILE A 101 16.46 -0.57 9.41
C ILE A 101 15.54 0.62 9.07
N PRO A 102 14.49 0.85 9.87
CA PRO A 102 13.58 1.97 9.64
C PRO A 102 14.32 3.30 9.81
N ARG A 103 13.93 4.28 9.00
CA ARG A 103 14.48 5.65 8.99
C ARG A 103 13.36 6.65 8.76
N PRO A 104 13.48 7.90 9.23
CA PRO A 104 12.45 8.92 9.04
C PRO A 104 12.16 9.18 7.56
N GLY A 105 13.19 9.17 6.71
CA GLY A 105 13.06 9.33 5.25
C GLY A 105 12.34 8.18 4.51
N TYR A 106 11.89 7.14 5.23
CA TYR A 106 11.04 6.08 4.67
C TYR A 106 9.56 6.25 5.02
N PHE A 107 9.17 7.33 5.70
CA PHE A 107 7.78 7.59 6.11
C PHE A 107 6.77 7.36 4.98
N ILE A 108 6.95 8.01 3.83
CA ILE A 108 6.04 7.87 2.69
C ILE A 108 6.02 6.44 2.14
N SER A 109 7.18 5.74 2.11
CA SER A 109 7.24 4.34 1.67
C SER A 109 6.39 3.43 2.56
N PHE A 110 6.51 3.58 3.88
CA PHE A 110 5.72 2.80 4.84
C PHE A 110 4.25 3.18 4.82
N PHE A 111 3.93 4.47 4.73
CA PHE A 111 2.56 4.94 4.64
C PHE A 111 1.85 4.41 3.38
N ALA A 112 2.51 4.48 2.21
CA ALA A 112 1.99 3.90 0.98
C ALA A 112 1.80 2.38 1.07
N PHE A 113 2.75 1.66 1.69
CA PHE A 113 2.62 0.22 1.92
C PHE A 113 1.43 -0.13 2.83
N LEU A 114 1.25 0.59 3.93
CA LEU A 114 0.12 0.39 4.85
C LEU A 114 -1.22 0.69 4.16
N LEU A 115 -1.29 1.78 3.38
CA LEU A 115 -2.46 2.09 2.56
C LEU A 115 -2.79 0.95 1.61
N MET A 116 -1.80 0.49 0.82
CA MET A 116 -1.97 -0.64 -0.10
C MET A 116 -2.48 -1.89 0.62
N THR A 117 -1.90 -2.21 1.78
CA THR A 117 -2.30 -3.34 2.62
C THR A 117 -3.76 -3.25 3.02
N VAL A 118 -4.20 -2.10 3.54
CA VAL A 118 -5.59 -1.91 3.94
C VAL A 118 -6.52 -1.93 2.72
N ILE A 119 -6.12 -1.35 1.59
CA ILE A 119 -6.94 -1.34 0.36
C ILE A 119 -7.15 -2.77 -0.14
N VAL A 120 -6.10 -3.58 -0.24
CA VAL A 120 -6.19 -4.98 -0.68
C VAL A 120 -7.06 -5.80 0.28
N ILE A 121 -6.78 -5.73 1.59
CA ILE A 121 -7.56 -6.45 2.60
C ILE A 121 -9.03 -6.02 2.57
N SER A 122 -9.30 -4.72 2.56
CA SER A 122 -10.68 -4.20 2.51
C SER A 122 -11.39 -4.57 1.21
N GLY A 123 -10.70 -4.65 0.07
CA GLY A 123 -11.24 -5.13 -1.19
C GLY A 123 -11.66 -6.60 -1.13
N ILE A 124 -10.82 -7.46 -0.53
CA ILE A 124 -11.13 -8.88 -0.28
C ILE A 124 -12.32 -9.00 0.68
N LEU A 125 -12.29 -8.29 1.81
CA LEU A 125 -13.35 -8.32 2.81
C LEU A 125 -14.69 -7.83 2.24
N GLY A 126 -14.69 -6.72 1.50
CA GLY A 126 -15.91 -6.18 0.87
C GLY A 126 -16.56 -7.13 -0.12
N ARG A 127 -15.79 -8.06 -0.70
CA ARG A 127 -16.29 -9.08 -1.61
C ARG A 127 -16.79 -10.33 -0.88
N TYR A 128 -15.99 -10.90 0.01
CA TYR A 128 -16.25 -12.23 0.56
C TYR A 128 -17.00 -12.21 1.88
N VAL A 129 -16.90 -11.14 2.66
CA VAL A 129 -17.51 -11.05 3.98
C VAL A 129 -18.89 -10.40 3.90
N LYS A 130 -19.90 -11.12 4.39
CA LYS A 130 -21.31 -10.70 4.34
C LYS A 130 -21.80 -9.96 5.59
N ILE A 131 -20.89 -9.50 6.43
CA ILE A 131 -21.22 -8.74 7.65
C ILE A 131 -21.73 -7.34 7.26
N LYS A 132 -22.90 -6.96 7.78
CA LYS A 132 -23.58 -5.69 7.47
C LYS A 132 -22.66 -4.47 7.66
N PHE A 133 -21.97 -4.40 8.80
CA PHE A 133 -21.02 -3.34 9.09
C PHE A 133 -19.93 -3.19 8.01
N ILE A 134 -19.33 -4.30 7.57
CA ILE A 134 -18.29 -4.27 6.53
C ILE A 134 -18.86 -3.75 5.22
N LYS A 135 -20.05 -4.21 4.79
CA LYS A 135 -20.68 -3.71 3.56
C LYS A 135 -20.99 -2.21 3.62
N ASP A 136 -21.48 -1.73 4.76
CA ASP A 136 -21.91 -0.33 4.95
C ASP A 136 -20.74 0.66 4.96
N TYR A 137 -19.58 0.24 5.48
CA TYR A 137 -18.37 1.06 5.60
C TYR A 137 -17.33 0.79 4.52
N TRP A 138 -17.40 -0.33 3.80
CA TRP A 138 -16.40 -0.73 2.81
C TRP A 138 -16.14 0.36 1.76
N ARG A 139 -17.19 0.88 1.10
CA ARG A 139 -17.01 1.94 0.08
C ARG A 139 -16.42 3.23 0.66
N THR A 140 -16.79 3.55 1.89
CA THR A 140 -16.35 4.75 2.61
C THR A 140 -14.87 4.69 2.95
N LEU A 141 -14.33 3.50 3.24
CA LEU A 141 -12.90 3.32 3.47
C LEU A 141 -12.14 3.08 2.16
N HIS A 142 -12.56 2.09 1.38
CA HIS A 142 -11.80 1.58 0.26
C HIS A 142 -11.55 2.63 -0.83
N ILE A 143 -12.58 3.41 -1.21
CA ILE A 143 -12.45 4.40 -2.30
C ILE A 143 -11.53 5.57 -1.90
N PRO A 144 -11.77 6.30 -0.80
CA PRO A 144 -10.90 7.43 -0.42
C PRO A 144 -9.47 6.99 -0.11
N LEU A 145 -9.28 5.83 0.53
CA LEU A 145 -7.93 5.30 0.79
C LEU A 145 -7.21 4.95 -0.52
N THR A 146 -7.91 4.43 -1.52
CA THR A 146 -7.33 4.17 -2.85
C THR A 146 -6.86 5.46 -3.53
N ILE A 147 -7.65 6.53 -3.44
CA ILE A 147 -7.26 7.85 -3.97
C ILE A 147 -6.01 8.35 -3.23
N LEU A 148 -6.01 8.30 -1.91
CA LEU A 148 -4.87 8.71 -1.08
C LEU A 148 -3.61 7.87 -1.37
N PHE A 149 -3.78 6.58 -1.63
CA PHE A 149 -2.71 5.69 -2.05
C PHE A 149 -2.11 6.10 -3.38
N TYR A 150 -2.92 6.44 -4.39
CA TYR A 150 -2.39 6.90 -5.68
C TYR A 150 -1.53 8.16 -5.53
N PHE A 151 -1.98 9.15 -4.76
CA PHE A 151 -1.18 10.35 -4.49
C PHE A 151 0.10 10.03 -3.73
N SER A 152 0.01 9.20 -2.68
CA SER A 152 1.18 8.80 -1.87
C SER A 152 2.20 8.01 -2.69
N LEU A 153 1.72 7.12 -3.57
CA LEU A 153 2.56 6.32 -4.47
C LEU A 153 3.23 7.18 -5.54
N ALA A 154 2.49 8.11 -6.15
CA ALA A 154 3.05 9.04 -7.13
C ALA A 154 4.15 9.89 -6.48
N PHE A 155 3.87 10.48 -5.32
CA PHE A 155 4.86 11.23 -4.55
C PHE A 155 6.08 10.36 -4.21
N HIS A 156 5.87 9.12 -3.75
CA HIS A 156 6.96 8.20 -3.45
C HIS A 156 7.86 7.95 -4.67
N ILE A 157 7.27 7.68 -5.84
CA ILE A 157 8.03 7.41 -7.06
C ILE A 157 8.80 8.67 -7.49
N LEU A 158 8.13 9.82 -7.55
CA LEU A 158 8.76 11.08 -7.97
C LEU A 158 9.90 11.51 -7.04
N GLU A 159 9.71 11.38 -5.73
CA GLU A 159 10.75 11.64 -4.73
C GLU A 159 11.95 10.71 -4.94
N LYS A 160 11.74 9.41 -5.17
CA LYS A 160 12.86 8.45 -5.38
C LYS A 160 13.51 8.54 -6.75
N MET A 161 12.86 9.19 -7.72
CA MET A 161 13.45 9.55 -9.02
C MET A 161 14.18 10.90 -8.99
N ASN A 162 14.25 11.57 -7.83
CA ASN A 162 14.81 12.93 -7.69
C ASN A 162 14.12 13.96 -8.60
N LEU A 163 12.81 13.82 -8.82
CA LEU A 163 12.01 14.74 -9.64
C LEU A 163 11.30 15.82 -8.80
N LEU A 164 11.30 15.67 -7.48
CA LEU A 164 10.65 16.63 -6.58
C LEU A 164 11.63 17.61 -5.93
N TRP A 165 12.86 17.19 -5.63
CA TRP A 165 13.99 18.01 -5.18
C TRP A 165 15.22 17.10 -5.02
#